data_AF-A0A2P4YWP9-F1
#
_entry.id   AF-A0A2P4YWP9-F1
#
_cell.length_a   1.000
_cell.length_b   1.000
_cell.length_c   1.000
_cell.angle_alpha   90.00
_cell.angle_beta   90.00
_cell.angle_gamma   90.00
#
_symmetry.space_group_name_H-M   'P 1'
#
loop_
_entity.id
_entity.type
_entity.pdbx_description
1 polymer ?
#
loop_
_entity_poly.entity_id
_entity_poly.type
_entity_poly.pdbx_seq_one_letter_code
_entity_poly.pdbx_strand_id
1 'polypeptide(L)'
;MSNLEESEQILSSPETKIEAGRQQHIILDKKRLITFTLTDICLLLEKIMEQQGDESVITCRNIDWNLIASQLDKDPFEIEYFWKVFNPEIHFKPTLGYAVVPVELNLNQETLLLYENVDHQTNAIYNYKLQSSVNSKIDSLRNQTILKPILDFAKEVLDKQIIMESNILCVFTDVDGTLANNENQLSLKNAKTISALMDSHILLVPATGRSKVGFLRMFTEDIMDIAKHHGFPGIFFNGAVLIGPNGIDDIMKTWTIPDECMIELCNLLDSIKIEWQPEDEGYEEAKLKGETHRGVAYSVYLLNEFVHNVRGSHLRYVEGLSREFSVKVESVVDVIKKNKNQSLKFIIGESREKLEEIKDIVHDFLKDKPARVLFSHPLILEILHIDCSKGNAAEHLLKTLNIHPKNCLAIGDAENDVELLKLSGVSVAVANACNMAKGAAQHIVSSNDDDGFSEAIQKFCNIQINLD
;
A
#
# COMPACT_ATOMS: atom_id res chain seq x y z
N MET A 1 49.06 55.48 1.18
CA MET A 1 49.51 54.12 0.80
C MET A 1 48.36 53.21 1.18
N SER A 2 47.35 53.17 0.33
CA SER A 2 47.19 52.32 -0.86
C SER A 2 46.08 51.34 -0.48
N ASN A 3 44.85 51.55 -0.98
CA ASN A 3 44.42 51.11 -2.32
C ASN A 3 44.55 49.58 -2.37
N LEU A 4 43.52 48.76 -2.54
CA LEU A 4 42.30 48.76 -3.38
C LEU A 4 41.45 47.60 -2.82
N GLU A 5 40.15 47.39 -2.99
CA GLU A 5 39.01 47.93 -3.77
C GLU A 5 37.80 47.23 -3.10
N GLU A 6 36.79 47.96 -2.62
CA GLU A 6 35.48 48.15 -3.29
C GLU A 6 34.71 46.83 -3.53
N SER A 7 33.42 46.66 -3.21
CA SER A 7 32.32 47.53 -2.75
C SER A 7 31.14 46.57 -2.43
N GLU A 8 30.36 46.67 -1.35
CA GLU A 8 29.23 47.62 -1.14
C GLU A 8 28.33 47.73 -2.39
N GLN A 9 27.01 47.58 -2.40
CA GLN A 9 25.98 47.84 -1.40
C GLN A 9 24.59 47.53 -2.03
N ILE A 10 23.63 47.17 -1.16
CA ILE A 10 22.25 47.72 -1.07
C ILE A 10 21.21 47.42 -2.17
N LEU A 11 20.16 46.74 -1.69
CA LEU A 11 18.71 46.94 -1.89
C LEU A 11 18.23 47.57 -3.20
N SER A 12 17.37 46.82 -3.92
CA SER A 12 16.02 47.30 -4.25
C SER A 12 15.22 46.20 -4.94
N SER A 13 14.03 45.91 -4.41
CA SER A 13 12.95 45.35 -5.22
C SER A 13 12.56 46.38 -6.28
N PRO A 14 12.22 45.93 -7.50
CA PRO A 14 10.84 46.13 -7.92
C PRO A 14 10.26 44.90 -8.63
N GLU A 15 8.97 44.69 -8.39
CA GLU A 15 8.11 43.80 -9.15
C GLU A 15 8.27 44.00 -10.67
N THR A 16 8.37 42.93 -11.43
CA THR A 16 7.86 42.89 -12.81
C THR A 16 7.38 41.49 -13.15
N LYS A 17 6.08 41.40 -13.41
CA LYS A 17 5.36 40.24 -13.94
C LYS A 17 6.02 39.70 -15.20
N ILE A 18 6.31 38.40 -15.24
CA ILE A 18 6.19 37.59 -16.46
C ILE A 18 5.43 36.31 -16.08
N GLU A 19 4.26 36.17 -16.70
CA GLU A 19 3.37 35.01 -16.61
C GLU A 19 3.98 33.77 -17.30
N ALA A 20 3.61 32.62 -16.72
CA ALA A 20 3.33 31.33 -17.36
C ALA A 20 4.37 30.69 -18.28
N GLY A 21 4.95 29.57 -17.81
CA GLY A 21 5.41 28.52 -18.71
C GLY A 21 6.50 27.62 -18.14
N ARG A 22 6.13 26.35 -17.87
CA ARG A 22 7.02 25.18 -17.72
C ARG A 22 7.93 25.14 -16.48
N GLN A 23 7.38 24.62 -15.39
CA GLN A 23 8.12 23.71 -14.52
C GLN A 23 7.20 22.54 -14.17
N GLN A 24 7.38 21.41 -14.86
CA GLN A 24 6.87 20.11 -14.40
C GLN A 24 8.04 19.43 -13.69
N HIS A 25 8.02 19.50 -12.36
CA HIS A 25 8.88 18.70 -11.49
C HIS A 25 8.29 17.29 -11.44
N ILE A 26 9.03 16.28 -11.89
CA ILE A 26 8.71 14.88 -11.62
C ILE A 26 9.46 14.50 -10.35
N ILE A 27 8.70 14.25 -9.28
CA ILE A 27 9.19 13.77 -7.99
C ILE A 27 9.01 12.25 -7.99
N LEU A 28 10.12 11.50 -7.97
CA LEU A 28 10.16 10.08 -7.59
C LEU A 28 11.42 9.84 -6.72
N ASP A 29 11.16 9.52 -5.44
CA ASP A 29 12.00 8.94 -4.37
C ASP A 29 13.36 9.57 -3.95
N LYS A 30 13.53 9.75 -2.63
CA LYS A 30 14.55 10.59 -1.97
C LYS A 30 15.90 9.90 -1.67
N LYS A 31 16.23 8.74 -2.25
CA LYS A 31 17.55 8.11 -1.96
C LYS A 31 18.43 7.66 -3.13
N ARG A 32 17.96 7.64 -4.38
CA ARG A 32 18.81 7.63 -5.59
C ARG A 32 18.03 8.24 -6.76
N LEU A 33 18.04 9.57 -6.85
CA LEU A 33 17.40 10.30 -7.94
C LEU A 33 18.32 10.31 -9.15
N ILE A 34 18.03 9.46 -10.13
CA ILE A 34 18.54 9.64 -11.49
C ILE A 34 17.50 10.44 -12.25
N THR A 35 17.70 11.76 -12.32
CA THR A 35 16.83 12.65 -13.10
C THR A 35 17.35 12.75 -14.53
N PHE A 36 16.63 12.14 -15.47
CA PHE A 36 16.76 12.41 -16.91
C PHE A 36 15.63 13.33 -17.35
N THR A 37 15.99 14.48 -17.92
CA THR A 37 15.07 15.34 -18.64
C THR A 37 14.74 14.73 -20.01
N LEU A 38 13.65 15.18 -20.64
CA LEU A 38 13.33 14.78 -22.02
C LEU A 38 14.50 15.07 -22.97
N THR A 39 15.20 16.20 -22.75
CA THR A 39 16.42 16.57 -23.47
C THR A 39 17.54 15.55 -23.28
N ASP A 40 17.74 15.06 -22.04
CA ASP A 40 18.77 14.06 -21.76
C ASP A 40 18.48 12.73 -22.47
N ILE A 41 17.21 12.35 -22.59
CA ILE A 41 16.76 11.15 -23.31
C ILE A 41 17.00 11.30 -24.83
N CYS A 42 16.71 12.47 -25.41
CA CYS A 42 16.97 12.74 -26.82
C CYS A 42 18.46 12.69 -27.15
N LEU A 43 19.30 13.34 -26.34
CA LEU A 43 20.75 13.37 -26.54
C LEU A 43 21.39 11.98 -26.35
N LEU A 44 20.85 11.18 -25.42
CA LEU A 44 21.24 9.78 -25.23
C LEU A 44 20.98 8.94 -26.49
N LEU A 45 19.77 9.06 -27.07
CA LEU A 45 19.39 8.37 -28.31
C LEU A 45 20.28 8.75 -29.49
N GLU A 46 20.51 10.04 -29.71
CA GLU A 46 21.39 10.55 -30.78
C GLU A 46 22.80 9.98 -30.67
N LYS A 47 23.38 9.97 -29.47
CA LYS A 47 24.73 9.45 -29.23
C LYS A 47 24.86 7.94 -29.39
N ILE A 48 23.82 7.18 -29.01
CA ILE A 48 23.75 5.73 -29.28
C ILE A 48 23.76 5.48 -30.80
N MET A 49 23.03 6.29 -31.56
CA MET A 49 22.96 6.20 -33.02
C MET A 49 24.30 6.57 -33.70
N GLU A 50 25.02 7.58 -33.20
CA GLU A 50 26.33 7.97 -33.71
C GLU A 50 27.41 6.87 -33.56
N GLN A 51 27.32 6.04 -32.51
CA GLN A 51 28.34 5.02 -32.22
C GLN A 51 28.22 3.73 -33.06
N GLN A 52 27.02 3.34 -33.47
CA GLN A 52 26.77 1.95 -33.92
C GLN A 52 26.64 1.79 -35.45
N GLY A 53 26.46 2.88 -36.20
CA GLY A 53 26.25 2.79 -37.65
C GLY A 53 24.95 2.05 -38.02
N ASP A 54 24.78 1.79 -39.32
CA ASP A 54 23.51 1.43 -39.98
C ASP A 54 23.05 -0.04 -39.76
N GLU A 55 23.20 -0.59 -38.54
CA GLU A 55 22.73 -1.95 -38.21
C GLU A 55 21.35 -1.96 -37.54
N SER A 56 20.58 -3.02 -37.83
CA SER A 56 19.10 -3.03 -37.72
C SER A 56 18.53 -3.53 -36.38
N VAL A 57 19.33 -3.71 -35.33
CA VAL A 57 18.84 -4.04 -33.98
C VAL A 57 19.79 -3.49 -32.92
N ILE A 58 19.31 -2.58 -32.07
CA ILE A 58 20.10 -2.07 -30.93
C ILE A 58 19.98 -3.10 -29.79
N THR A 59 21.11 -3.65 -29.33
CA THR A 59 21.15 -4.45 -28.10
C THR A 59 22.09 -3.80 -27.09
N CYS A 60 21.70 -3.75 -25.81
CA CYS A 60 22.45 -3.08 -24.74
C CYS A 60 23.87 -3.62 -24.50
N ARG A 61 24.26 -4.71 -25.17
CA ARG A 61 25.56 -5.39 -24.98
C ARG A 61 26.72 -4.68 -25.69
N ASN A 62 26.45 -3.85 -26.69
CA ASN A 62 27.50 -3.25 -27.52
C ASN A 62 27.63 -1.73 -27.35
N ILE A 63 26.89 -1.12 -26.42
CA ILE A 63 26.89 0.34 -26.20
C ILE A 63 28.01 0.71 -25.21
N ASP A 64 28.84 1.69 -25.55
CA ASP A 64 29.83 2.25 -24.64
C ASP A 64 29.18 3.31 -23.74
N TRP A 65 28.60 2.84 -22.64
CA TRP A 65 27.93 3.69 -21.66
C TRP A 65 28.86 4.71 -21.00
N ASN A 66 30.16 4.41 -20.88
CA ASN A 66 31.13 5.36 -20.32
C ASN A 66 31.34 6.56 -21.25
N LEU A 67 31.42 6.30 -22.56
CA LEU A 67 31.54 7.36 -23.55
C LEU A 67 30.28 8.24 -23.55
N ILE A 68 29.08 7.65 -23.53
CA ILE A 68 27.84 8.44 -23.53
C ILE A 68 27.67 9.24 -22.24
N ALA A 69 27.97 8.63 -21.10
CA ALA A 69 27.93 9.28 -19.79
C ALA A 69 28.87 10.48 -19.68
N SER A 70 30.08 10.36 -20.21
CA SER A 70 31.03 11.48 -20.27
C SER A 70 30.54 12.67 -21.09
N GLN A 71 29.67 12.43 -22.09
CA GLN A 71 29.15 13.45 -22.97
C GLN A 71 27.83 14.07 -22.49
N LEU A 72 27.14 13.42 -21.54
CA LEU A 72 25.92 13.91 -20.90
C LEU A 72 26.18 14.48 -19.50
N ASP A 73 27.41 14.42 -19.00
CA ASP A 73 27.80 14.75 -17.63
C ASP A 73 26.96 13.99 -16.58
N LYS A 74 26.84 12.67 -16.79
CA LYS A 74 26.05 11.75 -15.96
C LYS A 74 26.90 10.54 -15.56
N ASP A 75 26.44 9.80 -14.57
CA ASP A 75 27.10 8.56 -14.18
C ASP A 75 26.79 7.41 -15.19
N PRO A 76 27.79 6.63 -15.63
CA PRO A 76 27.59 5.54 -16.60
C PRO A 76 26.65 4.44 -16.11
N PHE A 77 26.71 4.08 -14.82
CA PHE A 77 25.80 3.09 -14.24
C PHE A 77 24.37 3.63 -14.19
N GLU A 78 24.19 4.93 -13.96
CA GLU A 78 22.87 5.56 -13.96
C GLU A 78 22.20 5.51 -15.34
N ILE A 79 22.94 5.80 -16.42
CA ILE A 79 22.43 5.71 -17.79
C ILE A 79 22.13 4.27 -18.19
N GLU A 80 23.05 3.35 -17.91
CA GLU A 80 22.91 1.93 -18.24
C GLU A 80 21.72 1.31 -17.49
N TYR A 81 21.54 1.64 -16.22
CA TYR A 81 20.42 1.18 -15.40
C TYR A 81 19.08 1.71 -15.92
N PHE A 82 18.99 3.02 -16.18
CA PHE A 82 17.79 3.64 -16.76
C PHE A 82 17.40 2.96 -18.08
N TRP A 83 18.35 2.79 -18.99
CA TRP A 83 18.07 2.20 -20.30
C TRP A 83 17.61 0.73 -20.21
N LYS A 84 18.27 -0.09 -19.37
CA LYS A 84 17.91 -1.49 -19.16
C LYS A 84 16.56 -1.68 -18.49
N VAL A 85 16.18 -0.78 -17.58
CA VAL A 85 14.92 -0.85 -16.82
C VAL A 85 13.72 -0.47 -17.68
N PHE A 86 13.85 0.59 -18.50
CA PHE A 86 12.70 1.15 -19.22
C PHE A 86 12.59 0.71 -20.69
N ASN A 87 13.67 0.23 -21.32
CA ASN A 87 13.67 -0.07 -22.76
C ASN A 87 14.46 -1.34 -23.12
N PRO A 88 14.05 -2.52 -22.62
CA PRO A 88 14.81 -3.76 -22.84
C PRO A 88 14.80 -4.26 -24.29
N GLU A 89 13.79 -3.91 -25.11
CA GLU A 89 13.68 -4.34 -26.51
C GLU A 89 13.20 -3.18 -27.42
N ILE A 90 14.12 -2.39 -27.98
CA ILE A 90 13.81 -1.40 -29.01
C ILE A 90 14.09 -2.00 -30.39
N HIS A 91 13.08 -1.97 -31.28
CA HIS A 91 13.23 -2.30 -32.70
C HIS A 91 13.42 -1.02 -33.52
N PHE A 92 14.60 -0.82 -34.10
CA PHE A 92 14.91 0.34 -34.94
C PHE A 92 14.94 -0.05 -36.43
N LYS A 93 14.34 0.76 -37.32
CA LYS A 93 14.42 0.56 -38.79
C LYS A 93 15.00 1.80 -39.48
N PRO A 94 16.32 1.80 -39.79
CA PRO A 94 17.01 2.96 -40.37
C PRO A 94 16.49 3.39 -41.73
N THR A 95 15.97 2.46 -42.54
CA THR A 95 15.46 2.72 -43.90
C THR A 95 14.30 3.71 -43.97
N LEU A 96 13.72 4.07 -42.83
CA LEU A 96 12.57 4.96 -42.76
C LEU A 96 12.81 6.23 -41.92
N GLY A 97 13.97 6.36 -41.25
CA GLY A 97 14.39 7.60 -40.59
C GLY A 97 13.66 7.97 -39.28
N TYR A 98 13.15 6.99 -38.51
CA TYR A 98 12.47 7.25 -37.24
C TYR A 98 12.69 6.16 -36.17
N ALA A 99 12.59 6.58 -34.90
CA ALA A 99 12.62 5.74 -33.69
C ALA A 99 11.22 5.69 -33.05
N VAL A 100 10.77 4.50 -32.63
CA VAL A 100 9.52 4.37 -31.84
C VAL A 100 9.91 3.94 -30.43
N VAL A 101 9.73 4.84 -29.47
CA VAL A 101 9.98 4.57 -28.04
C VAL A 101 8.63 4.49 -27.33
N PRO A 102 8.25 3.35 -26.76
CA PRO A 102 7.10 3.28 -25.87
C PRO A 102 7.46 4.00 -24.57
N VAL A 103 7.00 5.23 -24.39
CA VAL A 103 7.14 5.96 -23.13
C VAL A 103 5.89 5.69 -22.30
N GLU A 104 6.07 5.12 -21.11
CA GLU A 104 5.00 5.03 -20.12
C GLU A 104 4.53 6.45 -19.75
N LEU A 105 3.26 6.73 -20.04
CA LEU A 105 2.65 8.05 -19.91
C LEU A 105 2.07 8.27 -18.51
N ASN A 106 2.40 9.42 -17.93
CA ASN A 106 1.77 9.93 -16.73
C ASN A 106 0.27 10.20 -17.01
N LEU A 107 -0.60 9.68 -16.14
CA LEU A 107 -2.06 9.47 -16.28
C LEU A 107 -2.96 10.69 -16.53
N ASN A 108 -2.43 11.85 -16.97
CA ASN A 108 -3.23 13.05 -17.21
C ASN A 108 -3.06 13.68 -18.60
N GLN A 109 -2.18 13.18 -19.47
CA GLN A 109 -2.00 13.74 -20.82
C GLN A 109 -1.68 12.63 -21.83
N GLU A 110 -2.66 12.21 -22.64
CA GLU A 110 -2.43 11.35 -23.82
C GLU A 110 -1.45 12.06 -24.79
N THR A 111 -0.16 11.73 -24.72
CA THR A 111 0.85 12.36 -25.59
C THR A 111 1.69 11.29 -26.28
N LEU A 112 1.38 11.02 -27.54
CA LEU A 112 2.23 10.21 -28.42
C LEU A 112 3.38 11.10 -28.92
N LEU A 113 4.64 10.75 -28.62
CA LEU A 113 5.82 11.44 -29.14
C LEU A 113 6.34 10.70 -30.38
N LEU A 114 6.10 11.25 -31.56
CA LEU A 114 6.70 10.82 -32.82
C LEU A 114 7.93 11.67 -33.09
N TYR A 115 9.10 11.04 -33.22
CA TYR A 115 10.31 11.71 -33.71
C TYR A 115 10.35 11.60 -35.24
N GLU A 116 10.31 12.76 -35.90
CA GLU A 116 10.76 12.91 -37.28
C GLU A 116 12.17 13.51 -37.24
N ASN A 117 13.08 12.99 -38.07
CA ASN A 117 14.49 13.35 -38.11
C ASN A 117 14.74 14.88 -37.96
N VAL A 118 15.69 15.24 -37.10
CA VAL A 118 16.18 16.62 -36.96
C VAL A 118 16.75 17.05 -38.31
N ASP A 119 16.15 18.07 -38.93
CA ASP A 119 16.77 18.75 -40.07
C ASP A 119 18.06 19.43 -39.60
N HIS A 120 19.21 18.85 -39.99
CA HIS A 120 20.55 19.30 -39.62
C HIS A 120 20.88 20.75 -40.04
N GLN A 121 20.01 21.44 -40.78
CA GLN A 121 20.20 22.86 -41.10
C GLN A 121 19.44 23.82 -40.19
N THR A 122 18.41 23.37 -39.46
CA THR A 122 17.48 24.30 -38.78
C THR A 122 17.38 24.12 -37.27
N ASN A 123 17.91 23.04 -36.68
CA ASN A 123 17.90 22.78 -35.22
C ASN A 123 16.50 22.88 -34.57
N ALA A 124 15.43 22.69 -35.36
CA ALA A 124 14.06 22.86 -34.89
C ALA A 124 13.49 21.55 -34.34
N ILE A 125 13.30 21.49 -33.02
CA ILE A 125 12.54 20.44 -32.34
C ILE A 125 11.04 20.79 -32.45
N TYR A 126 10.27 20.01 -33.19
CA TYR A 126 8.82 20.18 -33.26
C TYR A 126 8.13 19.47 -32.10
N ASN A 127 7.68 20.24 -31.11
CA ASN A 127 6.80 19.76 -30.05
C ASN A 127 5.37 19.63 -30.60
N TYR A 128 4.92 18.41 -30.91
CA TYR A 128 3.52 18.19 -31.26
C TYR A 128 2.69 18.02 -29.99
N LYS A 129 1.99 19.10 -29.62
CA LYS A 129 0.88 19.03 -28.67
C LYS A 129 -0.36 18.66 -29.47
N LEU A 130 -1.01 17.53 -29.15
CA LEU A 130 -2.34 17.21 -29.67
C LEU A 130 -3.35 18.19 -29.05
N GLN A 131 -3.42 19.40 -29.60
CA GLN A 131 -4.55 20.30 -29.44
C GLN A 131 -5.41 20.20 -30.70
N SER A 132 -6.72 20.16 -30.50
CA SER A 132 -7.80 19.92 -31.47
C SER A 132 -7.92 20.93 -32.63
N SER A 133 -6.89 21.72 -32.94
CA SER A 133 -6.93 22.76 -33.97
C SER A 133 -5.71 22.75 -34.89
N VAL A 134 -5.42 21.64 -35.59
CA VAL A 134 -4.50 21.63 -36.74
C VAL A 134 -5.00 20.67 -37.83
N ASN A 135 -6.21 20.89 -38.36
CA ASN A 135 -6.75 20.02 -39.42
C ASN A 135 -6.19 20.30 -40.83
N SER A 136 -5.71 21.51 -41.15
CA SER A 136 -5.44 21.85 -42.56
C SER A 136 -4.09 21.38 -43.14
N LYS A 137 -3.11 20.99 -42.31
CA LYS A 137 -1.83 20.40 -42.75
C LYS A 137 -1.75 18.89 -42.55
N ILE A 138 -2.50 18.34 -41.60
CA ILE A 138 -2.60 16.90 -41.35
C ILE A 138 -3.36 16.20 -42.48
N ASP A 139 -4.37 16.82 -43.08
CA ASP A 139 -5.11 16.24 -44.22
C ASP A 139 -4.26 16.10 -45.49
N SER A 140 -3.22 16.94 -45.65
CA SER A 140 -2.22 16.82 -46.71
C SER A 140 -1.25 15.64 -46.50
N LEU A 141 -1.03 15.23 -45.25
CA LEU A 141 -0.09 14.16 -44.86
C LEU A 141 -0.80 12.82 -44.62
N ARG A 142 -2.10 12.83 -44.31
CA ARG A 142 -2.97 11.64 -44.19
C ARG A 142 -2.99 10.77 -45.45
N ASN A 143 -2.80 11.38 -46.61
CA ASN A 143 -2.81 10.69 -47.91
C ASN A 143 -1.42 10.25 -48.38
N GLN A 144 -0.37 10.52 -47.60
CA GLN A 144 0.97 9.99 -47.87
C GLN A 144 1.14 8.68 -47.11
N THR A 145 1.55 7.66 -47.86
CA THR A 145 1.54 6.21 -47.62
C THR A 145 2.23 5.71 -46.33
N ILE A 146 2.73 6.61 -45.49
CA ILE A 146 3.63 6.35 -44.35
C ILE A 146 2.90 6.49 -43.00
N LEU A 147 1.96 7.44 -42.88
CA LEU A 147 1.30 7.74 -41.61
C LEU A 147 0.19 6.74 -41.25
N LYS A 148 -0.45 6.12 -42.25
CA LYS A 148 -1.55 5.18 -42.00
C LYS A 148 -1.11 3.90 -41.26
N PRO A 149 -0.02 3.20 -41.66
CA PRO A 149 0.45 2.03 -40.91
C PRO A 149 0.94 2.38 -39.50
N ILE A 150 1.53 3.57 -39.31
CA ILE A 150 2.01 4.04 -38.00
C ILE A 150 0.84 4.39 -37.09
N LEU A 151 -0.19 5.06 -37.62
CA LEU A 151 -1.43 5.33 -36.89
C LEU A 151 -2.22 4.05 -36.62
N ASP A 152 -2.26 3.10 -37.56
CA ASP A 152 -2.90 1.81 -37.37
C ASP A 152 -2.15 0.96 -36.33
N PHE A 153 -0.82 0.98 -36.29
CA PHE A 153 0.00 0.31 -35.27
C PHE A 153 -0.05 1.02 -33.91
N ALA A 154 0.03 2.35 -33.88
CA ALA A 154 -0.14 3.11 -32.64
C ALA A 154 -1.55 2.97 -32.09
N LYS A 155 -2.56 2.86 -32.96
CA LYS A 155 -3.94 2.55 -32.59
C LYS A 155 -4.10 1.08 -32.21
N GLU A 156 -3.36 0.14 -32.78
CA GLU A 156 -3.35 -1.26 -32.34
C GLU A 156 -2.66 -1.42 -30.99
N VAL A 157 -1.58 -0.67 -30.73
CA VAL A 157 -0.87 -0.62 -29.45
C VAL A 157 -1.69 0.14 -28.40
N LEU A 158 -2.33 1.26 -28.76
CA LEU A 158 -3.28 1.97 -27.90
C LEU A 158 -4.53 1.12 -27.68
N ASP A 159 -5.10 0.46 -28.67
CA ASP A 159 -6.25 -0.44 -28.51
C ASP A 159 -5.86 -1.66 -27.67
N LYS A 160 -4.60 -2.14 -27.74
CA LYS A 160 -4.03 -3.17 -26.84
C LYS A 160 -3.66 -2.65 -25.43
N GLN A 161 -3.32 -1.36 -25.28
CA GLN A 161 -3.09 -0.69 -23.99
C GLN A 161 -4.37 -0.12 -23.36
N ILE A 162 -5.42 0.10 -24.15
CA ILE A 162 -6.80 0.39 -23.73
C ILE A 162 -7.45 -0.89 -23.19
N ILE A 163 -6.83 -2.06 -23.42
CA ILE A 163 -6.96 -3.23 -22.55
C ILE A 163 -6.05 -3.06 -21.30
N MET A 164 -5.90 -1.86 -20.74
CA MET A 164 -5.75 -1.69 -19.29
C MET A 164 -7.16 -1.72 -18.73
N GLU A 165 -7.70 -2.93 -18.73
CA GLU A 165 -9.12 -3.18 -18.58
C GLU A 165 -9.58 -2.96 -17.11
N SER A 166 -8.66 -2.58 -16.21
CA SER A 166 -8.92 -2.19 -14.82
C SER A 166 -8.23 -0.87 -14.46
N ASN A 167 -9.00 0.07 -13.90
CA ASN A 167 -8.48 1.31 -13.29
C ASN A 167 -7.96 1.10 -11.85
N ILE A 168 -7.86 -0.15 -11.38
CA ILE A 168 -7.43 -0.49 -10.02
C ILE A 168 -5.91 -0.50 -9.93
N LEU A 169 -5.38 0.32 -9.03
CA LEU A 169 -3.95 0.43 -8.72
C LEU A 169 -3.62 -0.18 -7.34
N CYS A 170 -4.63 -0.33 -6.47
CA CYS A 170 -4.46 -0.83 -5.11
C CYS A 170 -5.63 -1.73 -4.71
N VAL A 171 -5.33 -2.89 -4.12
CA VAL A 171 -6.29 -3.82 -3.54
C VAL A 171 -6.08 -3.86 -2.04
N PHE A 172 -7.08 -3.46 -1.28
CA PHE A 172 -7.17 -3.75 0.13
C PHE A 172 -7.99 -5.02 0.35
N THR A 173 -7.49 -5.94 1.16
CA THR A 173 -8.24 -7.14 1.52
C THR A 173 -8.20 -7.36 3.01
N ASP A 174 -9.36 -7.63 3.61
CA ASP A 174 -9.39 -8.32 4.89
C ASP A 174 -8.79 -9.72 4.76
N VAL A 175 -8.38 -10.28 5.89
CA VAL A 175 -7.74 -11.58 6.00
C VAL A 175 -8.71 -12.65 6.49
N ASP A 176 -9.29 -12.49 7.68
CA ASP A 176 -10.03 -13.53 8.37
C ASP A 176 -11.48 -13.56 7.92
N GLY A 177 -11.92 -14.64 7.27
CA GLY A 177 -13.26 -14.67 6.69
C GLY A 177 -13.34 -13.98 5.32
N THR A 178 -12.22 -13.53 4.76
CA THR A 178 -12.13 -12.94 3.41
C THR A 178 -11.07 -13.61 2.55
N LEU A 179 -9.78 -13.36 2.83
CA LEU A 179 -8.66 -13.96 2.09
C LEU A 179 -8.40 -15.41 2.53
N ALA A 180 -8.58 -15.68 3.81
CA ALA A 180 -8.38 -16.98 4.41
C ALA A 180 -9.69 -17.75 4.54
N ASN A 181 -9.60 -19.06 4.34
CA ASN A 181 -10.72 -19.97 4.54
C ASN A 181 -11.05 -20.12 6.03
N ASN A 182 -12.10 -20.89 6.36
CA ASN A 182 -12.51 -21.12 7.74
C ASN A 182 -11.48 -21.87 8.60
N GLU A 183 -10.56 -22.60 7.96
CA GLU A 183 -9.38 -23.20 8.60
C GLU A 183 -8.24 -22.20 8.82
N ASN A 184 -8.43 -20.94 8.42
CA ASN A 184 -7.49 -19.83 8.46
C ASN A 184 -6.21 -20.09 7.66
N GLN A 185 -6.37 -20.78 6.53
CA GLN A 185 -5.33 -21.07 5.58
C GLN A 185 -5.59 -20.29 4.30
N LEU A 186 -4.52 -20.01 3.55
CA LEU A 186 -4.63 -19.49 2.21
C LEU A 186 -4.80 -20.65 1.23
N SER A 187 -5.83 -20.61 0.40
CA SER A 187 -5.99 -21.60 -0.67
C SER A 187 -4.89 -21.44 -1.72
N LEU A 188 -4.59 -22.53 -2.44
CA LEU A 188 -3.64 -22.48 -3.57
C LEU A 188 -4.07 -21.44 -4.63
N LYS A 189 -5.38 -21.34 -4.88
CA LYS A 189 -5.93 -20.39 -5.84
C LYS A 189 -5.75 -18.95 -5.37
N ASN A 190 -5.99 -18.63 -4.09
CA ASN A 190 -5.71 -17.30 -3.55
C ASN A 190 -4.21 -17.01 -3.57
N ALA A 191 -3.33 -17.97 -3.26
CA ALA A 191 -1.88 -17.79 -3.37
C ALA A 191 -1.43 -17.45 -4.80
N LYS A 192 -1.89 -18.20 -5.80
CA LYS A 192 -1.64 -17.90 -7.22
C LYS A 192 -2.23 -16.55 -7.65
N THR A 193 -3.40 -16.19 -7.11
CA THR A 193 -4.01 -14.87 -7.33
C THR A 193 -3.12 -13.74 -6.84
N ILE A 194 -2.57 -13.87 -5.62
CA ILE A 194 -1.64 -12.89 -5.06
C ILE A 194 -0.41 -12.77 -5.96
N SER A 195 0.16 -13.89 -6.40
CA SER A 195 1.31 -13.90 -7.33
C SER A 195 1.01 -13.10 -8.61
N ALA A 196 -0.15 -13.35 -9.22
CA ALA A 196 -0.57 -12.66 -10.44
C ALA A 196 -0.86 -11.16 -10.23
N LEU A 197 -1.38 -10.77 -9.06
CA LEU A 197 -1.51 -9.35 -8.67
C LEU A 197 -0.16 -8.65 -8.59
N MET A 198 0.81 -9.29 -7.94
CA MET A 198 2.16 -8.76 -7.80
C MET A 198 2.85 -8.61 -9.17
N ASP A 199 2.70 -9.59 -10.05
CA ASP A 199 3.22 -9.54 -11.43
C ASP A 199 2.51 -8.49 -12.29
N SER A 200 1.30 -8.03 -11.90
CA SER A 200 0.51 -7.00 -12.61
C SER A 200 0.73 -5.58 -12.08
N HIS A 201 1.68 -5.36 -11.17
CA HIS A 201 1.97 -4.07 -10.53
C HIS A 201 0.79 -3.44 -9.78
N ILE A 202 -0.23 -4.22 -9.43
CA ILE A 202 -1.33 -3.77 -8.56
C ILE A 202 -0.89 -3.98 -7.11
N LEU A 203 -0.94 -2.91 -6.32
CA LEU A 203 -0.51 -2.96 -4.93
C LEU A 203 -1.50 -3.76 -4.08
N LEU A 204 -1.07 -4.88 -3.49
CA LEU A 204 -1.87 -5.63 -2.52
C LEU A 204 -1.56 -5.21 -1.09
N VAL A 205 -2.59 -4.80 -0.35
CA VAL A 205 -2.53 -4.33 1.03
C VAL A 205 -3.44 -5.19 1.92
N PRO A 206 -2.92 -6.19 2.65
CA PRO A 206 -3.70 -6.83 3.70
C PRO A 206 -4.10 -5.81 4.78
N ALA A 207 -5.36 -5.83 5.19
CA ALA A 207 -5.92 -4.97 6.23
C ALA A 207 -6.63 -5.82 7.28
N THR A 208 -5.99 -6.05 8.43
CA THR A 208 -6.40 -7.09 9.38
C THR A 208 -6.32 -6.63 10.84
N GLY A 209 -7.10 -7.31 11.70
CA GLY A 209 -6.99 -7.21 13.16
C GLY A 209 -5.74 -7.90 13.74
N ARG A 210 -5.09 -8.77 12.95
CA ARG A 210 -3.88 -9.51 13.33
C ARG A 210 -2.65 -8.59 13.40
N SER A 211 -1.63 -9.03 14.14
CA SER A 211 -0.27 -8.53 13.92
C SER A 211 0.30 -9.00 12.58
N LYS A 212 1.38 -8.39 12.11
CA LYS A 212 2.09 -8.87 10.92
C LYS A 212 2.61 -10.29 11.09
N VAL A 213 3.14 -10.64 12.27
CA VAL A 213 3.61 -12.00 12.56
C VAL A 213 2.44 -12.98 12.49
N GLY A 214 1.29 -12.63 13.06
CA GLY A 214 0.06 -13.42 13.00
C GLY A 214 -0.49 -13.60 11.58
N PHE A 215 -0.33 -12.59 10.71
CA PHE A 215 -0.64 -12.68 9.28
C PHE A 215 0.31 -13.63 8.55
N LEU A 216 1.62 -13.45 8.69
CA LEU A 216 2.62 -14.25 7.96
C LEU A 216 2.59 -15.73 8.35
N ARG A 217 2.18 -16.08 9.57
CA ARG A 217 2.00 -17.47 10.02
C ARG A 217 0.92 -18.25 9.26
N MET A 218 0.06 -17.57 8.51
CA MET A 218 -0.98 -18.21 7.70
C MET A 218 -0.44 -18.77 6.38
N PHE A 219 0.74 -18.31 5.98
CA PHE A 219 1.42 -18.76 4.79
C PHE A 219 2.34 -19.92 5.21
N THR A 220 2.08 -21.11 4.69
CA THR A 220 3.08 -22.18 4.72
C THR A 220 4.28 -21.79 3.86
N GLU A 221 5.45 -22.41 4.05
CA GLU A 221 6.64 -22.11 3.24
C GLU A 221 6.33 -22.21 1.73
N ASP A 222 5.68 -23.31 1.30
CA ASP A 222 5.28 -23.52 -0.10
C ASP A 222 4.34 -22.41 -0.61
N ILE A 223 3.39 -21.96 0.22
CA ILE A 223 2.42 -20.93 -0.15
C ILE A 223 3.06 -19.54 -0.21
N MET A 224 4.02 -19.26 0.67
CA MET A 224 4.77 -18.00 0.67
C MET A 224 5.56 -17.84 -0.63
N ASP A 225 6.22 -18.91 -1.07
CA ASP A 225 6.99 -18.93 -2.32
C ASP A 225 6.09 -18.68 -3.56
N ILE A 226 4.87 -19.23 -3.54
CA ILE A 226 3.88 -19.00 -4.60
C ILE A 226 3.35 -17.57 -4.58
N ALA A 227 2.92 -17.09 -3.40
CA ALA A 227 2.28 -15.79 -3.27
C ALA A 227 3.22 -14.62 -3.57
N LYS A 228 4.53 -14.78 -3.33
CA LYS A 228 5.55 -13.71 -3.49
C LYS A 228 5.21 -12.41 -2.73
N HIS A 229 4.38 -12.49 -1.69
CA HIS A 229 3.95 -11.34 -0.88
C HIS A 229 4.44 -11.49 0.56
N HIS A 230 5.14 -10.47 1.05
CA HIS A 230 5.81 -10.52 2.35
C HIS A 230 5.10 -9.70 3.44
N GLY A 231 3.82 -9.38 3.22
CA GLY A 231 2.98 -8.64 4.15
C GLY A 231 3.23 -7.14 4.17
N PHE A 232 3.75 -6.56 3.09
CA PHE A 232 3.91 -5.10 2.97
C PHE A 232 3.59 -4.60 1.54
N PRO A 233 3.05 -3.37 1.41
CA PRO A 233 2.48 -2.56 2.50
C PRO A 233 1.31 -3.29 3.18
N GLY A 234 0.98 -2.91 4.42
CA GLY A 234 0.01 -3.64 5.23
C GLY A 234 -0.55 -2.83 6.39
N ILE A 235 -1.81 -3.08 6.71
CA ILE A 235 -2.56 -2.46 7.79
C ILE A 235 -2.85 -3.54 8.84
N PHE A 236 -2.30 -3.36 10.04
CA PHE A 236 -2.35 -4.35 11.11
C PHE A 236 -3.06 -3.79 12.35
N PHE A 237 -3.46 -4.69 13.26
CA PHE A 237 -4.16 -4.33 14.50
C PHE A 237 -5.36 -3.41 14.27
N ASN A 238 -6.20 -3.74 13.27
CA ASN A 238 -7.39 -2.97 12.90
C ASN A 238 -7.10 -1.51 12.49
N GLY A 239 -5.89 -1.22 12.03
CA GLY A 239 -5.46 0.11 11.66
C GLY A 239 -4.41 0.73 12.57
N ALA A 240 -4.09 0.13 13.72
CA ALA A 240 -3.20 0.77 14.70
C ALA A 240 -1.75 0.86 14.21
N VAL A 241 -1.36 0.00 13.25
CA VAL A 241 -0.04 0.02 12.62
C VAL A 241 -0.20 -0.02 11.11
N LEU A 242 0.32 1.00 10.43
CA LEU A 242 0.45 1.05 8.98
C LEU A 242 1.92 0.88 8.61
N ILE A 243 2.21 -0.19 7.86
CA ILE A 243 3.52 -0.49 7.30
C ILE A 243 3.49 -0.16 5.80
N GLY A 244 4.48 0.60 5.35
CA GLY A 244 4.65 1.04 3.98
C GLY A 244 5.30 0.00 3.07
N PRO A 245 5.47 0.34 1.79
CA PRO A 245 5.96 -0.60 0.78
C PRO A 245 7.45 -0.93 0.93
N ASN A 246 8.23 -0.14 1.68
CA ASN A 246 9.69 -0.34 1.78
C ASN A 246 10.12 -1.42 2.78
N GLY A 247 9.17 -2.21 3.30
CA GLY A 247 9.43 -3.35 4.16
C GLY A 247 9.07 -3.12 5.62
N ILE A 248 9.52 -4.04 6.49
CA ILE A 248 9.10 -4.09 7.90
C ILE A 248 9.40 -2.82 8.71
N ASP A 249 10.51 -2.15 8.40
CA ASP A 249 10.96 -0.96 9.11
C ASP A 249 10.28 0.33 8.61
N ASP A 250 9.51 0.25 7.53
CA ASP A 250 8.75 1.37 6.96
C ASP A 250 7.44 1.58 7.72
N ILE A 251 7.54 1.86 9.02
CA ILE A 251 6.37 2.19 9.83
C ILE A 251 5.93 3.62 9.47
N MET A 252 4.93 3.72 8.60
CA MET A 252 4.41 5.00 8.13
C MET A 252 3.60 5.71 9.22
N LYS A 253 2.81 4.94 9.99
CA LYS A 253 1.98 5.50 11.04
C LYS A 253 1.65 4.45 12.10
N THR A 254 1.68 4.89 13.36
CA THR A 254 1.09 4.18 14.49
C THR A 254 0.05 5.05 15.17
N TRP A 255 -1.04 4.44 15.59
CA TRP A 255 -2.02 5.03 16.50
C TRP A 255 -1.91 4.30 17.82
N THR A 256 -1.42 5.00 18.84
CA THR A 256 -1.20 4.43 20.16
C THR A 256 -2.14 5.08 21.17
N ILE A 257 -2.66 4.27 22.08
CA ILE A 257 -3.45 4.75 23.21
C ILE A 257 -2.47 5.39 24.20
N PRO A 258 -2.74 6.62 24.71
CA PRO A 258 -1.84 7.27 25.66
C PRO A 258 -1.55 6.41 26.89
N ASP A 259 -0.30 6.38 27.33
CA ASP A 259 0.13 5.55 28.47
C ASP A 259 -0.68 5.81 29.74
N GLU A 260 -1.00 7.08 30.01
CA GLU A 260 -1.81 7.47 31.17
C GLU A 260 -3.21 6.83 31.11
N CYS A 261 -3.87 6.89 29.95
CA CYS A 261 -5.16 6.23 29.72
C CYS A 261 -5.06 4.71 29.94
N MET A 262 -3.99 4.08 29.44
CA MET A 262 -3.76 2.63 29.58
C MET A 262 -3.52 2.22 31.02
N ILE A 263 -2.74 3.01 31.77
CA ILE A 263 -2.43 2.75 33.18
C ILE A 263 -3.68 2.93 34.04
N GLU A 264 -4.43 4.00 33.82
CA GLU A 264 -5.71 4.23 34.49
C GLU A 264 -6.72 3.10 34.19
N LEU A 265 -6.78 2.62 32.95
CA LEU A 265 -7.63 1.49 32.57
C LEU A 265 -7.20 0.20 33.28
N CYS A 266 -5.91 -0.11 33.35
CA CYS A 266 -5.40 -1.24 34.14
C CYS A 266 -5.89 -1.14 35.60
N ASN A 267 -5.70 0.01 36.24
CA ASN A 267 -6.10 0.22 37.63
C ASN A 267 -7.62 0.10 37.83
N LEU A 268 -8.41 0.59 36.87
CA LEU A 268 -9.87 0.44 36.89
C LEU A 268 -10.26 -1.03 36.82
N LEU A 269 -9.72 -1.79 35.86
CA LEU A 269 -10.04 -3.21 35.69
C LEU A 269 -9.56 -4.07 36.86
N ASP A 270 -8.39 -3.75 37.44
CA ASP A 270 -7.88 -4.43 38.63
C ASP A 270 -8.73 -4.17 39.88
N SER A 271 -9.51 -3.06 39.90
CA SER A 271 -10.45 -2.76 40.99
C SER A 271 -11.75 -3.56 40.91
N ILE A 272 -12.09 -4.09 39.74
CA ILE A 272 -13.29 -4.90 39.51
C ILE A 272 -13.06 -6.29 40.10
N LYS A 273 -14.01 -6.74 40.91
CA LYS A 273 -13.99 -8.07 41.55
C LYS A 273 -15.00 -8.97 40.86
N ILE A 274 -14.49 -10.01 40.21
CA ILE A 274 -15.30 -11.06 39.59
C ILE A 274 -15.28 -12.28 40.49
N GLU A 275 -16.45 -12.85 40.79
CA GLU A 275 -16.55 -14.08 41.57
C GLU A 275 -15.90 -15.24 40.83
N TRP A 276 -15.07 -15.99 41.54
CA TRP A 276 -14.40 -17.18 41.01
C TRP A 276 -15.41 -18.23 40.52
N GLN A 277 -15.25 -18.70 39.28
CA GLN A 277 -16.03 -19.79 38.70
C GLN A 277 -15.20 -21.09 38.64
N PRO A 278 -15.81 -22.28 38.78
CA PRO A 278 -15.10 -23.56 38.74
C PRO A 278 -14.26 -23.81 37.48
N GLU A 279 -14.68 -23.27 36.34
CA GLU A 279 -13.98 -23.31 35.06
C GLU A 279 -12.76 -22.37 35.01
N ASP A 280 -12.58 -21.51 36.01
CA ASP A 280 -11.52 -20.53 35.99
C ASP A 280 -10.13 -21.14 36.22
N GLU A 281 -9.16 -20.70 35.41
CA GLU A 281 -7.77 -21.05 35.64
C GLU A 281 -7.28 -20.45 36.97
N GLY A 282 -6.82 -21.32 37.87
CA GLY A 282 -6.43 -20.95 39.23
C GLY A 282 -7.54 -21.08 40.27
N TYR A 283 -8.76 -21.47 39.88
CA TYR A 283 -9.91 -21.64 40.79
C TYR A 283 -9.60 -22.53 42.00
N GLU A 284 -9.07 -23.73 41.77
CA GLU A 284 -8.77 -24.68 42.85
C GLU A 284 -7.71 -24.14 43.83
N GLU A 285 -6.71 -23.43 43.33
CA GLU A 285 -5.70 -22.79 44.17
C GLU A 285 -6.30 -21.62 44.98
N ALA A 286 -7.12 -20.79 44.34
CA ALA A 286 -7.83 -19.68 44.98
C ALA A 286 -8.77 -20.17 46.10
N LYS A 287 -9.50 -21.26 45.83
CA LYS A 287 -10.38 -21.93 46.79
C LYS A 287 -9.61 -22.44 48.02
N LEU A 288 -8.42 -23.02 47.82
CA LEU A 288 -7.55 -23.43 48.93
C LEU A 288 -7.05 -22.25 49.77
N LYS A 289 -6.86 -21.08 49.15
CA LYS A 289 -6.47 -19.83 49.83
C LYS A 289 -7.65 -19.07 50.44
N GLY A 290 -8.89 -19.52 50.22
CA GLY A 290 -10.10 -18.83 50.67
C GLY A 290 -10.41 -17.55 49.89
N GLU A 291 -9.87 -17.40 48.68
CA GLU A 291 -10.16 -16.28 47.80
C GLU A 291 -11.52 -16.49 47.11
N THR A 292 -12.42 -15.52 47.22
CA THR A 292 -13.77 -15.58 46.64
C THR A 292 -13.90 -14.80 45.33
N HIS A 293 -12.95 -13.93 45.04
CA HIS A 293 -12.96 -13.10 43.84
C HIS A 293 -11.58 -13.04 43.18
N ARG A 294 -11.58 -12.81 41.87
CA ARG A 294 -10.42 -12.47 41.04
C ARG A 294 -10.59 -11.10 40.38
N GLY A 295 -9.51 -10.62 39.77
CA GLY A 295 -9.55 -9.47 38.86
C GLY A 295 -10.02 -9.87 37.46
N VAL A 296 -10.20 -8.85 36.62
CA VAL A 296 -10.49 -9.01 35.19
C VAL A 296 -9.23 -9.46 34.45
N ALA A 297 -9.37 -10.45 33.55
CA ALA A 297 -8.29 -10.86 32.67
C ALA A 297 -8.17 -9.92 31.48
N TYR A 298 -6.97 -9.42 31.21
CA TYR A 298 -6.71 -8.57 30.07
C TYR A 298 -5.29 -8.67 29.52
N SER A 299 -5.16 -8.28 28.26
CA SER A 299 -3.90 -8.27 27.52
C SER A 299 -3.69 -6.94 26.80
N VAL A 300 -2.44 -6.53 26.64
CA VAL A 300 -2.05 -5.32 25.93
C VAL A 300 -1.07 -5.67 24.83
N TYR A 301 -1.41 -5.29 23.61
CA TYR A 301 -0.49 -5.27 22.48
C TYR A 301 0.28 -3.96 22.50
N LEU A 302 1.59 -4.08 22.67
CA LEU A 302 2.55 -3.04 22.40
C LEU A 302 3.24 -3.35 21.07
N LEU A 303 3.91 -2.36 20.49
CA LEU A 303 4.59 -2.50 19.19
C LEU A 303 5.50 -3.73 19.11
N ASN A 304 6.22 -4.05 20.20
CA ASN A 304 7.19 -5.14 20.26
C ASN A 304 6.90 -6.20 21.32
N GLU A 305 5.85 -6.03 22.13
CA GLU A 305 5.56 -6.90 23.26
C GLU A 305 4.05 -7.16 23.32
N PHE A 306 3.65 -8.39 23.56
CA PHE A 306 2.26 -8.74 23.87
C PHE A 306 2.22 -9.33 25.26
N VAL A 307 1.59 -8.61 26.20
CA VAL A 307 1.62 -8.96 27.63
C VAL A 307 0.21 -9.11 28.19
N HIS A 308 0.07 -9.94 29.21
CA HIS A 308 -1.20 -10.13 29.92
C HIS A 308 -1.00 -10.17 31.45
N ASN A 309 -2.06 -9.81 32.18
CA ASN A 309 -2.05 -9.87 33.63
C ASN A 309 -2.28 -11.30 34.14
N VAL A 310 -1.80 -11.61 35.35
CA VAL A 310 -1.67 -12.98 35.88
C VAL A 310 -2.99 -13.74 36.10
N ARG A 311 -4.16 -13.13 35.90
CA ARG A 311 -5.42 -13.52 36.54
C ARG A 311 -6.56 -13.73 35.53
N GLY A 312 -7.04 -14.97 35.39
CA GLY A 312 -8.38 -15.27 34.87
C GLY A 312 -8.47 -16.39 33.83
N SER A 313 -9.71 -16.82 33.60
CA SER A 313 -10.11 -18.11 33.05
C SER A 313 -10.15 -18.22 31.54
N HIS A 314 -10.45 -17.12 30.89
CA HIS A 314 -10.64 -17.09 29.45
C HIS A 314 -9.35 -16.81 28.69
N LEU A 315 -8.20 -16.65 29.37
CA LEU A 315 -6.90 -16.35 28.75
C LEU A 315 -6.48 -17.40 27.73
N ARG A 316 -6.51 -18.70 28.05
CA ARG A 316 -6.18 -19.75 27.05
C ARG A 316 -7.09 -19.73 25.83
N TYR A 317 -8.36 -19.38 26.03
CA TYR A 317 -9.32 -19.27 24.94
C TYR A 317 -9.06 -18.02 24.09
N VAL A 318 -8.78 -16.88 24.73
CA VAL A 318 -8.42 -15.61 24.08
C VAL A 318 -7.06 -15.71 23.37
N GLU A 319 -6.08 -16.41 23.93
CA GLU A 319 -4.79 -16.75 23.29
C GLU A 319 -5.00 -17.70 22.12
N GLY A 320 -5.90 -18.68 22.24
CA GLY A 320 -6.30 -19.55 21.13
C GLY A 320 -7.00 -18.79 20.00
N LEU A 321 -7.79 -17.77 20.34
CA LEU A 321 -8.46 -16.89 19.39
C LEU A 321 -7.51 -15.88 18.75
N SER A 322 -6.61 -15.28 19.54
CA SER A 322 -5.64 -14.31 19.04
C SER A 322 -4.46 -14.97 18.31
N ARG A 323 -4.20 -16.26 18.61
CA ARG A 323 -3.12 -17.08 18.04
C ARG A 323 -1.72 -16.48 18.19
N GLU A 324 -1.59 -15.60 19.18
CA GLU A 324 -0.35 -14.93 19.53
C GLU A 324 0.07 -15.33 20.94
N PHE A 325 1.35 -15.66 21.10
CA PHE A 325 1.90 -16.00 22.40
C PHE A 325 1.98 -14.73 23.23
N SER A 326 1.25 -14.71 24.34
CA SER A 326 1.29 -13.59 25.26
C SER A 326 2.21 -13.90 26.44
N VAL A 327 2.97 -12.90 26.88
CA VAL A 327 3.88 -13.06 28.02
C VAL A 327 3.17 -12.67 29.29
N LYS A 328 3.09 -13.62 30.23
CA LYS A 328 2.53 -13.40 31.56
C LYS A 328 3.44 -12.47 32.34
N VAL A 329 2.90 -11.35 32.83
CA VAL A 329 3.67 -10.37 33.61
C VAL A 329 2.99 -10.06 34.93
N GLU A 330 3.78 -9.84 35.98
CA GLU A 330 3.25 -9.46 37.30
C GLU A 330 2.55 -8.10 37.28
N SER A 331 3.05 -7.17 36.45
CA SER A 331 2.54 -5.80 36.34
C SER A 331 2.56 -5.34 34.89
N VAL A 332 1.38 -5.31 34.26
CA VAL A 332 1.22 -4.74 32.91
C VAL A 332 1.52 -3.24 32.91
N VAL A 333 1.23 -2.55 34.01
CA VAL A 333 1.54 -1.12 34.21
C VAL A 333 3.04 -0.85 34.08
N ASP A 334 3.90 -1.70 34.65
CA ASP A 334 5.34 -1.52 34.56
C ASP A 334 5.86 -1.77 33.14
N VAL A 335 5.25 -2.72 32.43
CA VAL A 335 5.53 -2.94 31.00
C VAL A 335 5.17 -1.73 30.15
N ILE A 336 3.98 -1.14 30.36
CA ILE A 336 3.54 0.09 29.67
C ILE A 336 4.52 1.23 29.94
N LYS A 337 4.88 1.46 31.21
CA LYS A 337 5.83 2.51 31.61
C LYS A 337 7.21 2.33 31.00
N LYS A 338 7.66 1.08 30.82
CA LYS A 338 8.93 0.74 30.17
C LYS A 338 8.87 1.00 28.66
N ASN A 339 7.76 0.66 28.01
CA ASN A 339 7.56 0.73 26.55
C ASN A 339 6.74 1.97 26.14
N LYS A 340 7.08 3.14 26.69
CA LYS A 340 6.32 4.39 26.57
C LYS A 340 5.79 4.67 25.17
N ASN A 341 4.51 5.06 25.07
CA ASN A 341 3.80 5.42 23.84
C ASN A 341 3.75 4.32 22.77
N GLN A 342 3.82 3.03 23.15
CA GLN A 342 3.77 1.91 22.20
C GLN A 342 2.50 1.06 22.30
N SER A 343 1.54 1.44 23.15
CA SER A 343 0.30 0.68 23.35
C SER A 343 -0.62 0.79 22.13
N LEU A 344 -0.81 -0.30 21.40
CA LEU A 344 -1.61 -0.34 20.16
C LEU A 344 -3.05 -0.74 20.42
N LYS A 345 -3.25 -1.73 21.30
CA LYS A 345 -4.55 -2.39 21.51
C LYS A 345 -4.62 -2.99 22.90
N PHE A 346 -5.79 -2.88 23.53
CA PHE A 346 -6.12 -3.54 24.78
C PHE A 346 -7.21 -4.58 24.53
N ILE A 347 -7.08 -5.77 25.10
CA ILE A 347 -8.06 -6.85 25.01
C ILE A 347 -8.54 -7.18 26.42
N ILE A 348 -9.86 -7.28 26.59
CA ILE A 348 -10.49 -7.82 27.79
C ILE A 348 -11.22 -9.10 27.40
N GLY A 349 -10.92 -10.20 28.08
CA GLY A 349 -11.51 -11.51 27.83
C GLY A 349 -12.38 -11.96 28.99
N GLU A 350 -13.67 -12.15 28.75
CA GLU A 350 -14.62 -12.63 29.76
C GLU A 350 -15.85 -13.30 29.14
N SER A 351 -16.71 -13.88 29.99
CA SER A 351 -18.05 -14.29 29.59
C SER A 351 -18.85 -13.11 28.99
N ARG A 352 -19.74 -13.40 28.03
CA ARG A 352 -20.52 -12.37 27.32
C ARG A 352 -21.30 -11.46 28.28
N GLU A 353 -21.95 -12.04 29.27
CA GLU A 353 -22.72 -11.31 30.28
C GLU A 353 -21.84 -10.30 31.03
N LYS A 354 -20.64 -10.73 31.47
CA LYS A 354 -19.72 -9.87 32.22
C LYS A 354 -19.02 -8.85 31.33
N LEU A 355 -18.78 -9.18 30.06
CA LEU A 355 -18.30 -8.18 29.11
C LEU A 355 -19.33 -7.11 28.82
N GLU A 356 -20.64 -7.39 28.84
CA GLU A 356 -21.64 -6.32 28.71
C GLU A 356 -21.57 -5.35 29.90
N GLU A 357 -21.46 -5.87 31.12
CA GLU A 357 -21.26 -5.04 32.33
C GLU A 357 -19.95 -4.24 32.28
N ILE A 358 -18.83 -4.89 31.94
CA ILE A 358 -17.51 -4.26 31.85
C ILE A 358 -17.48 -3.23 30.72
N LYS A 359 -18.15 -3.49 29.59
CA LYS A 359 -18.18 -2.57 28.45
C LYS A 359 -18.77 -1.23 28.85
N ASP A 360 -19.87 -1.21 29.61
CA ASP A 360 -20.49 0.05 30.04
C ASP A 360 -19.56 0.85 30.96
N ILE A 361 -18.90 0.18 31.90
CA ILE A 361 -17.89 0.78 32.79
C ILE A 361 -16.72 1.38 31.99
N VAL A 362 -16.17 0.60 31.05
CA VAL A 362 -15.05 1.02 30.20
C VAL A 362 -15.48 2.13 29.25
N HIS A 363 -16.66 2.03 28.64
CA HIS A 363 -17.19 3.05 27.74
C HIS A 363 -17.34 4.40 28.47
N ASP A 364 -17.90 4.39 29.68
CA ASP A 364 -18.02 5.59 30.50
C ASP A 364 -16.66 6.18 30.88
N PHE A 365 -15.69 5.32 31.22
CA PHE A 365 -14.31 5.74 31.47
C PHE A 365 -13.64 6.39 30.24
N LEU A 366 -13.96 5.91 29.03
CA LEU A 366 -13.34 6.35 27.77
C LEU A 366 -13.98 7.59 27.14
N LYS A 367 -15.13 8.08 27.62
CA LYS A 367 -15.90 9.20 27.01
C LYS A 367 -15.06 10.41 26.61
N ASP A 368 -14.12 10.81 27.46
CA ASP A 368 -13.25 11.98 27.25
C ASP A 368 -11.79 11.61 26.91
N LYS A 369 -11.55 10.37 26.50
CA LYS A 369 -10.23 9.83 26.18
C LYS A 369 -10.12 9.49 24.69
N PRO A 370 -8.91 9.52 24.10
CA PRO A 370 -8.72 9.24 22.68
C PRO A 370 -8.73 7.72 22.39
N ALA A 371 -9.69 6.99 22.95
CA ALA A 371 -9.83 5.55 22.76
C ALA A 371 -11.30 5.15 22.76
N ARG A 372 -11.59 4.01 22.12
CA ARG A 372 -12.94 3.45 22.00
C ARG A 372 -12.94 1.98 22.36
N VAL A 373 -14.04 1.51 22.94
CA VAL A 373 -14.28 0.10 23.25
C VAL A 373 -15.33 -0.48 22.29
N LEU A 374 -15.06 -1.67 21.76
CA LEU A 374 -15.99 -2.42 20.92
C LEU A 374 -15.91 -3.92 21.23
N PHE A 375 -16.92 -4.68 20.80
CA PHE A 375 -16.83 -6.13 20.76
C PHE A 375 -16.16 -6.54 19.45
N SER A 376 -15.05 -7.27 19.49
CA SER A 376 -14.47 -7.93 18.30
C SER A 376 -14.81 -9.42 18.24
N HIS A 377 -15.27 -10.00 19.35
CA HIS A 377 -15.82 -11.35 19.44
C HIS A 377 -16.85 -11.37 20.58
N PRO A 378 -17.84 -12.30 20.63
CA PRO A 378 -18.78 -12.39 21.75
C PRO A 378 -18.13 -12.50 23.13
N LEU A 379 -16.88 -12.98 23.20
CA LEU A 379 -16.09 -13.17 24.42
C LEU A 379 -14.87 -12.24 24.50
N ILE A 380 -14.80 -11.20 23.65
CA ILE A 380 -13.69 -10.24 23.64
C ILE A 380 -14.20 -8.81 23.47
N LEU A 381 -13.80 -7.95 24.41
CA LEU A 381 -13.78 -6.50 24.20
C LEU A 381 -12.40 -6.06 23.75
N GLU A 382 -12.40 -5.11 22.83
CA GLU A 382 -11.22 -4.53 22.24
C GLU A 382 -11.25 -3.02 22.43
N ILE A 383 -10.15 -2.47 22.93
CA ILE A 383 -9.94 -1.03 23.05
C ILE A 383 -8.81 -0.63 22.10
N LEU A 384 -9.12 0.36 21.26
CA LEU A 384 -8.23 0.93 20.25
C LEU A 384 -8.20 2.45 20.40
N HIS A 385 -7.19 3.10 19.83
CA HIS A 385 -7.22 4.55 19.65
C HIS A 385 -8.49 4.98 18.87
N ILE A 386 -9.07 6.14 19.19
CA ILE A 386 -10.36 6.57 18.61
C ILE A 386 -10.31 6.68 17.08
N ASP A 387 -9.20 7.20 16.54
CA ASP A 387 -8.98 7.36 15.09
C ASP A 387 -8.49 6.06 14.40
N CYS A 388 -8.30 4.97 15.14
CA CYS A 388 -7.80 3.73 14.59
C CYS A 388 -8.92 2.98 13.85
N SER A 389 -8.77 2.85 12.53
CA SER A 389 -9.57 1.96 11.69
C SER A 389 -8.81 1.53 10.44
N LYS A 390 -9.24 0.43 9.81
CA LYS A 390 -8.69 0.00 8.51
C LYS A 390 -8.85 1.09 7.44
N GLY A 391 -10.00 1.80 7.44
CA GLY A 391 -10.29 2.89 6.51
C GLY A 391 -9.35 4.09 6.69
N ASN A 392 -9.16 4.57 7.92
CA ASN A 392 -8.27 5.70 8.20
C ASN A 392 -6.80 5.38 7.86
N ALA A 393 -6.35 4.16 8.17
CA ALA A 393 -5.01 3.71 7.80
C ALA A 393 -4.83 3.61 6.28
N ALA A 394 -5.82 3.07 5.57
CA ALA A 394 -5.83 3.03 4.11
C ALA A 394 -5.80 4.44 3.51
N GLU A 395 -6.60 5.38 4.02
CA GLU A 395 -6.59 6.76 3.55
C GLU A 395 -5.21 7.42 3.71
N HIS A 396 -4.52 7.17 4.82
CA HIS A 396 -3.17 7.66 5.05
C HIS A 396 -2.16 7.08 4.06
N LEU A 397 -2.23 5.76 3.80
CA LEU A 397 -1.41 5.09 2.80
C LEU A 397 -1.63 5.68 1.40
N LEU A 398 -2.90 5.77 0.98
CA LEU A 398 -3.29 6.28 -0.34
C LEU A 398 -2.82 7.72 -0.57
N LYS A 399 -2.98 8.60 0.43
CA LYS A 399 -2.46 9.98 0.38
C LYS A 399 -0.95 10.02 0.18
N THR A 400 -0.22 9.13 0.86
CA THR A 400 1.25 9.09 0.77
C THR A 400 1.72 8.56 -0.57
N LEU A 401 1.01 7.57 -1.12
CA LEU A 401 1.30 6.98 -2.43
C LEU A 401 0.70 7.78 -3.60
N ASN A 402 -0.03 8.86 -3.32
CA ASN A 402 -0.76 9.67 -4.30
C ASN A 402 -1.72 8.82 -5.17
N ILE A 403 -2.34 7.80 -4.57
CA ILE A 403 -3.36 6.95 -5.20
C ILE A 403 -4.74 7.47 -4.81
N HIS A 404 -5.58 7.75 -5.80
CA HIS A 404 -6.94 8.20 -5.53
C HIS A 404 -7.83 7.00 -5.10
N PRO A 405 -8.70 7.12 -4.08
CA PRO A 405 -9.53 6.00 -3.62
C PRO A 405 -10.39 5.34 -4.72
N LYS A 406 -10.83 6.12 -5.72
CA LYS A 406 -11.50 5.61 -6.95
C LYS A 406 -10.73 4.51 -7.70
N ASN A 407 -9.41 4.46 -7.54
CA ASN A 407 -8.51 3.49 -8.15
C ASN A 407 -8.21 2.32 -7.20
N CYS A 408 -9.03 2.12 -6.17
CA CYS A 408 -8.84 1.07 -5.18
C CYS A 408 -9.99 0.08 -5.20
N LEU A 409 -9.65 -1.19 -5.01
CA LEU A 409 -10.58 -2.27 -4.70
C LEU A 409 -10.45 -2.58 -3.20
N ALA A 410 -11.57 -2.67 -2.48
CA ALA A 410 -11.60 -3.23 -1.12
C ALA A 410 -12.44 -4.50 -1.07
N ILE A 411 -11.95 -5.53 -0.37
CA ILE A 411 -12.65 -6.79 -0.13
C ILE A 411 -12.71 -7.03 1.39
N GLY A 412 -13.89 -7.32 1.93
CA GLY A 412 -14.06 -7.57 3.37
C GLY A 412 -15.33 -8.32 3.73
N ASP A 413 -15.47 -8.67 5.01
CA ASP A 413 -16.58 -9.49 5.51
C ASP A 413 -17.24 -8.94 6.79
N ALA A 414 -16.54 -8.10 7.56
CA ALA A 414 -16.92 -7.74 8.92
C ALA A 414 -17.15 -6.23 9.12
N GLU A 415 -17.60 -5.87 10.33
CA GLU A 415 -17.93 -4.48 10.68
C GLU A 415 -16.71 -3.54 10.60
N ASN A 416 -15.53 -4.03 10.96
CA ASN A 416 -14.26 -3.29 10.87
C ASN A 416 -13.80 -3.03 9.43
N ASP A 417 -14.44 -3.64 8.43
CA ASP A 417 -14.18 -3.38 7.00
C ASP A 417 -15.07 -2.28 6.41
N VAL A 418 -16.16 -1.90 7.10
CA VAL A 418 -17.18 -0.99 6.56
C VAL A 418 -16.58 0.35 6.11
N GLU A 419 -15.67 0.94 6.89
CA GLU A 419 -15.01 2.19 6.53
C GLU A 419 -14.08 2.03 5.32
N LEU A 420 -13.38 0.90 5.23
CA LEU A 420 -12.49 0.57 4.12
C LEU A 420 -13.28 0.31 2.82
N LEU A 421 -14.40 -0.42 2.91
CA LEU A 421 -15.31 -0.67 1.81
C LEU A 421 -15.95 0.62 1.28
N LYS A 422 -16.30 1.57 2.17
CA LYS A 422 -16.85 2.87 1.76
C LYS A 422 -15.82 3.81 1.15
N LEU A 423 -14.54 3.68 1.54
CA LEU A 423 -13.45 4.50 1.02
C LEU A 423 -13.12 4.16 -0.44
N SER A 424 -13.08 2.87 -0.79
CA SER A 424 -12.60 2.40 -2.09
C SER A 424 -13.58 2.63 -3.24
N GLY A 425 -13.04 2.88 -4.43
CA GLY A 425 -13.82 3.09 -5.66
C GLY A 425 -14.64 1.87 -6.07
N VAL A 426 -14.06 0.69 -5.87
CA VAL A 426 -14.74 -0.61 -6.00
C VAL A 426 -14.71 -1.29 -4.64
N SER A 427 -15.87 -1.77 -4.18
CA SER A 427 -15.97 -2.46 -2.90
C SER A 427 -16.78 -3.75 -3.01
N VAL A 428 -16.25 -4.80 -2.40
CA VAL A 428 -16.74 -6.16 -2.52
C VAL A 428 -16.89 -6.79 -1.14
N ALA A 429 -18.04 -7.38 -0.87
CA ALA A 429 -18.23 -8.25 0.28
C ALA A 429 -18.24 -9.71 -0.17
N VAL A 430 -17.61 -10.61 0.59
CA VAL A 430 -17.73 -12.05 0.34
C VAL A 430 -19.09 -12.59 0.80
N ALA A 431 -19.52 -13.75 0.29
CA ALA A 431 -20.86 -14.27 0.56
C ALA A 431 -21.13 -14.54 2.06
N ASN A 432 -20.10 -14.90 2.84
CA ASN A 432 -20.17 -15.12 4.29
C ASN A 432 -20.16 -13.82 5.11
N ALA A 433 -20.01 -12.65 4.48
CA ALA A 433 -19.94 -11.36 5.15
C ALA A 433 -21.20 -11.03 5.98
N CYS A 434 -21.02 -10.24 7.03
CA CYS A 434 -22.10 -9.72 7.86
C CYS A 434 -22.96 -8.70 7.07
N ASN A 435 -24.17 -8.44 7.55
CA ASN A 435 -25.10 -7.53 6.86
C ASN A 435 -24.55 -6.10 6.74
N MET A 436 -23.76 -5.64 7.72
CA MET A 436 -23.16 -4.30 7.68
C MET A 436 -22.12 -4.17 6.57
N ALA A 437 -21.23 -5.17 6.42
CA ALA A 437 -20.25 -5.21 5.34
C ALA A 437 -20.93 -5.33 3.96
N LYS A 438 -21.89 -6.25 3.81
CA LYS A 438 -22.69 -6.38 2.57
C LYS A 438 -23.42 -5.10 2.20
N GLY A 439 -23.97 -4.39 3.19
CA GLY A 439 -24.65 -3.11 2.97
C GLY A 439 -23.70 -1.95 2.64
N ALA A 440 -22.41 -2.07 2.96
CA ALA A 440 -21.39 -1.08 2.64
C ALA A 440 -20.69 -1.34 1.29
N ALA A 441 -20.70 -2.58 0.81
CA ALA A 441 -20.09 -2.98 -0.46
C ALA A 441 -21.00 -2.73 -1.66
N GLN A 442 -20.41 -2.48 -2.83
CA GLN A 442 -21.12 -2.35 -4.11
C GLN A 442 -21.43 -3.71 -4.75
N HIS A 443 -20.61 -4.72 -4.46
CA HIS A 443 -20.70 -6.03 -5.05
C HIS A 443 -20.58 -7.13 -4.01
N ILE A 444 -21.13 -8.30 -4.33
CA ILE A 444 -20.98 -9.51 -3.54
C ILE A 444 -20.38 -10.59 -4.45
N VAL A 445 -19.40 -11.33 -3.93
CA VAL A 445 -18.75 -12.48 -4.59
C VAL A 445 -18.95 -13.73 -3.75
N SER A 446 -18.36 -14.86 -4.17
CA SER A 446 -18.39 -16.13 -3.45
C SER A 446 -17.84 -16.01 -2.01
N SER A 447 -18.06 -17.05 -1.20
CA SER A 447 -17.57 -17.09 0.18
C SER A 447 -16.04 -17.16 0.22
N ASN A 448 -15.46 -16.93 1.40
CA ASN A 448 -14.04 -17.15 1.63
C ASN A 448 -13.60 -18.61 1.40
N ASP A 449 -14.45 -19.59 1.67
CA ASP A 449 -14.19 -21.02 1.39
C ASP A 449 -14.30 -21.36 -0.11
N ASP A 450 -14.98 -20.51 -0.89
CA ASP A 450 -15.20 -20.68 -2.33
C ASP A 450 -14.32 -19.71 -3.16
N ASP A 451 -13.19 -19.26 -2.61
CA ASP A 451 -12.22 -18.36 -3.24
C ASP A 451 -12.82 -17.01 -3.70
N GLY A 452 -13.71 -16.43 -2.91
CA GLY A 452 -14.33 -15.12 -3.18
C GLY A 452 -13.33 -13.98 -3.42
N PHE A 453 -12.18 -14.00 -2.72
CA PHE A 453 -11.06 -13.10 -3.00
C PHE A 453 -10.59 -13.23 -4.45
N SER A 454 -10.27 -14.45 -4.90
CA SER A 454 -9.84 -14.72 -6.26
C SER A 454 -10.87 -14.32 -7.31
N GLU A 455 -12.16 -14.56 -7.06
CA GLU A 455 -13.25 -14.11 -7.92
C GLU A 455 -13.26 -12.58 -8.07
N ALA A 456 -13.13 -11.85 -6.96
CA ALA A 456 -13.10 -10.39 -6.97
C ALA A 456 -11.91 -9.87 -7.79
N ILE A 457 -10.72 -10.43 -7.60
CA ILE A 457 -9.53 -10.02 -8.36
C ILE A 457 -9.70 -10.28 -9.86
N GLN A 458 -10.15 -11.47 -10.25
CA GLN A 458 -10.37 -11.78 -11.68
C GLN A 458 -11.39 -10.81 -12.30
N LYS A 459 -12.46 -10.51 -11.58
CA LYS A 459 -13.57 -9.70 -12.07
C LYS A 459 -13.26 -8.20 -12.14
N PHE A 460 -12.55 -7.66 -11.17
CA PHE A 460 -12.37 -6.20 -11.03
C PHE A 460 -10.96 -5.73 -11.37
N CYS A 461 -9.96 -6.62 -11.35
CA CYS A 461 -8.61 -6.31 -11.78
C CYS A 461 -8.28 -6.84 -13.19
N ASN A 462 -9.17 -7.63 -13.81
CA ASN A 462 -8.97 -8.26 -15.12
C ASN A 462 -7.67 -9.08 -15.22
N ILE A 463 -7.36 -9.78 -14.12
CA ILE A 463 -6.21 -10.68 -14.02
C ILE A 463 -6.69 -12.11 -14.22
N GLN A 464 -6.09 -12.82 -15.19
CA GLN A 464 -6.32 -14.25 -15.35
C GLN A 464 -5.41 -15.06 -14.44
N ILE A 465 -5.94 -16.09 -13.80
CA ILE A 465 -5.19 -16.96 -12.90
C ILE A 465 -5.05 -18.32 -13.54
N ASN A 466 -3.82 -18.73 -13.80
CA ASN A 466 -3.53 -20.06 -14.31
C ASN A 466 -3.38 -21.05 -13.15
N LEU A 467 -4.29 -22.02 -13.06
CA LEU A 467 -4.30 -23.04 -12.00
C LEU A 467 -3.42 -24.25 -12.32
N ASP A 468 -2.89 -24.35 -13.54
CA ASP A 468 -2.03 -25.45 -13.99
C ASP A 468 -0.64 -25.49 -13.33
#